data_AF-A0ABD2NF55-F1
#
_entry.id   AF-A0ABD2NF55-F1
#
_cell.length_a   1.000
_cell.length_b   1.000
_cell.length_c   1.000
_cell.angle_alpha   90.00
_cell.angle_beta   90.00
_cell.angle_gamma   90.00
#
_symmetry.space_group_name_H-M   'P 1'
#
loop_
_entity.id
_entity.type
_entity.pdbx_description
1 polymer ?
#
loop_
_entity_poly.entity_id
_entity_poly.type
_entity_poly.pdbx_seq_one_letter_code
_entity_poly.pdbx_strand_id
1 'polypeptide(L)'
;MRENLNFFDDLVKSHPYNEQFNIKRKVLKTKYKHAIKTAKIKCNDKIIKHSNSSQRAMWSIVNDKRQIVPDKRSSGISPNKFNDFFVGIAKKLINDLGSSVPIYADVMAGMVGIQTGGQVFSFRRI
;
A
#
# COMPACT_ATOMS: atom_id res chain seq x y z
N MET A 1 -10.68 32.93 8.19
CA MET A 1 -10.92 31.76 9.11
C MET A 1 -9.79 31.56 10.11
N ARG A 2 -8.51 31.66 9.73
CA ARG A 2 -7.39 31.56 10.69
C ARG A 2 -7.47 32.64 11.79
N GLU A 3 -7.74 33.88 11.40
CA GLU A 3 -7.89 35.01 12.34
C GLU A 3 -9.05 34.79 13.31
N ASN A 4 -10.21 34.35 12.82
CA ASN A 4 -11.34 34.01 13.69
C ASN A 4 -10.98 32.90 14.68
N LEU A 5 -10.17 31.92 14.28
CA LEU A 5 -9.72 30.87 15.20
C LEU A 5 -8.79 31.44 16.28
N ASN A 6 -7.84 32.30 15.91
CA ASN A 6 -6.94 32.98 16.85
C ASN A 6 -7.73 33.85 17.83
N PHE A 7 -8.71 34.60 17.35
CA PHE A 7 -9.59 35.40 18.18
C PHE A 7 -10.33 34.54 19.22
N PHE A 8 -10.88 33.39 18.81
CA PHE A 8 -11.52 32.47 19.75
C PHE A 8 -10.54 31.71 20.65
N ASP A 9 -9.30 31.49 20.21
CA ASP A 9 -8.22 31.01 21.08
C ASP A 9 -7.95 32.01 22.22
N ASP A 10 -7.93 33.31 21.92
CA ASP A 10 -7.66 34.35 22.91
C ASP A 10 -8.87 34.65 23.81
N LEU A 11 -10.10 34.55 23.28
CA LEU A 11 -11.33 34.62 24.09
C LEU A 11 -11.44 33.47 25.11
N VAL A 12 -11.09 32.24 24.71
CA VAL A 12 -11.13 31.09 25.63
C VAL A 12 -10.07 31.21 26.71
N LYS A 13 -8.88 31.77 26.40
CA LYS A 13 -7.85 32.04 27.41
C LYS A 13 -8.28 33.10 28.42
N SER A 14 -8.93 34.16 27.95
CA SER A 14 -9.38 35.27 28.82
C SER A 14 -10.64 34.93 29.63
N HIS A 15 -11.49 34.03 29.14
CA HIS A 15 -12.75 33.65 29.79
C HIS A 15 -12.93 32.12 29.83
N PRO A 16 -12.18 31.41 30.70
CA PRO A 16 -12.09 29.95 30.67
C PRO A 16 -13.40 29.23 30.98
N TYR A 17 -14.26 29.81 31.82
CA TYR A 17 -15.54 29.22 32.23
C TYR A 17 -16.68 29.49 31.24
N ASN A 18 -16.44 30.25 30.16
CA ASN A 18 -17.45 30.50 29.16
C ASN A 18 -17.53 29.31 28.17
N GLU A 19 -18.53 28.47 28.36
CA GLU A 19 -18.75 27.27 27.54
C GLU A 19 -19.05 27.61 26.08
N GLN A 20 -19.76 28.72 25.81
CA GLN A 20 -20.12 29.15 24.46
C GLN A 20 -18.89 29.45 23.60
N PHE A 21 -17.85 30.05 24.19
CA PHE A 21 -16.59 30.31 23.48
C PHE A 21 -15.86 29.01 23.13
N ASN A 22 -15.86 28.05 24.04
CA ASN A 22 -15.28 26.73 23.81
C ASN A 22 -15.99 25.97 22.68
N ILE A 23 -17.33 26.00 22.65
CA ILE A 23 -18.13 25.38 21.59
C ILE A 23 -17.82 26.04 20.23
N LYS A 24 -17.87 27.37 20.15
CA LYS A 24 -17.58 28.11 18.91
C LYS A 24 -16.17 27.85 18.41
N ARG A 25 -15.18 27.84 19.30
CA ARG A 25 -13.79 27.51 19.00
C ARG A 25 -13.66 26.11 18.39
N LYS A 26 -14.29 25.09 19.00
CA LYS A 26 -14.27 23.71 18.47
C LYS A 26 -14.84 23.64 17.06
N VAL A 27 -15.99 24.27 16.82
CA VAL A 27 -16.63 24.32 15.50
C VAL A 27 -15.73 24.99 14.47
N LEU A 28 -15.15 26.15 14.79
CA LEU A 28 -14.24 26.86 13.90
C LEU A 28 -12.97 26.05 13.60
N LYS A 29 -12.42 25.35 14.59
CA LYS A 29 -11.25 24.49 14.42
C LYS A 29 -11.54 23.34 13.45
N THR A 30 -12.70 22.72 13.58
CA THR A 30 -13.15 21.66 12.66
C THR A 30 -13.35 22.19 11.25
N LYS A 31 -14.06 23.31 11.09
CA LYS A 31 -14.27 23.96 9.78
C LYS A 31 -12.94 24.35 9.12
N TYR A 32 -12.01 24.91 9.88
CA TYR A 32 -10.69 25.30 9.38
C TYR A 32 -9.87 24.09 8.91
N LYS A 33 -9.80 23.02 9.72
CA LYS A 33 -9.14 21.76 9.33
C LYS A 33 -9.75 21.17 8.06
N HIS A 34 -11.08 21.17 7.96
CA HIS A 34 -11.78 20.70 6.78
C HIS A 34 -11.43 21.55 5.55
N ALA A 35 -11.45 22.87 5.66
CA ALA A 35 -11.09 23.77 4.57
C ALA A 35 -9.65 23.54 4.07
N ILE A 36 -8.69 23.34 4.98
CA ILE A 36 -7.31 22.98 4.61
C ILE A 36 -7.26 21.65 3.87
N LYS A 37 -7.95 20.62 4.39
CA LYS A 37 -8.00 19.29 3.75
C LYS A 37 -8.55 19.42 2.33
N THR A 38 -9.65 20.13 2.15
CA THR A 38 -10.28 20.36 0.85
C THR A 38 -9.38 21.15 -0.10
N ALA A 39 -8.67 22.18 0.39
CA ALA A 39 -7.71 22.93 -0.40
C ALA A 39 -6.55 22.05 -0.88
N LYS A 40 -6.03 21.17 -0.02
CA LYS A 40 -4.97 20.20 -0.40
C LYS A 40 -5.44 19.24 -1.48
N ILE A 41 -6.66 18.69 -1.33
CA ILE A 41 -7.25 17.79 -2.33
C ILE A 41 -7.39 18.53 -3.67
N LYS A 42 -8.00 19.72 -3.67
CA LYS A 42 -8.16 20.54 -4.89
C LYS A 42 -6.84 20.86 -5.58
N CYS A 43 -5.79 21.14 -4.80
CA CYS A 43 -4.45 21.37 -5.33
C CYS A 43 -3.92 20.13 -6.04
N ASN A 44 -3.97 18.97 -5.39
CA ASN A 44 -3.54 17.71 -5.98
C ASN A 44 -4.37 17.34 -7.22
N ASP A 45 -5.69 17.53 -7.17
CA ASP A 45 -6.57 17.30 -8.33
C ASP A 45 -6.20 18.20 -9.49
N LYS A 46 -5.87 19.47 -9.23
CA LYS A 46 -5.39 20.40 -10.26
C LYS A 46 -4.10 19.87 -10.88
N ILE A 47 -3.13 19.46 -10.07
CA ILE A 47 -1.85 18.92 -10.56
C ILE A 47 -2.09 17.68 -11.44
N ILE A 48 -2.91 16.73 -10.99
CA ILE A 48 -3.19 15.50 -11.73
C ILE A 48 -3.87 15.81 -13.07
N LYS A 49 -4.90 16.66 -13.07
CA LYS A 49 -5.67 17.01 -14.27
C LYS A 49 -4.88 17.76 -15.33
N HIS A 50 -3.90 18.58 -14.93
CA HIS A 50 -3.07 19.35 -15.85
C HIS A 50 -1.76 18.65 -16.22
N SER A 51 -1.54 17.41 -15.75
CA SER A 51 -0.34 16.65 -16.06
C SER A 51 -0.47 15.90 -17.39
N ASN A 52 0.66 15.70 -18.07
CA ASN A 52 0.71 14.91 -19.31
C ASN A 52 0.37 13.43 -19.08
N SER A 53 0.54 12.93 -17.84
CA SER A 53 0.19 11.57 -17.44
C SER A 53 -0.35 11.58 -16.01
N SER A 54 -1.67 11.48 -15.89
CA SER A 54 -2.39 11.48 -14.61
C SER A 54 -1.91 10.38 -13.67
N GLN A 55 -1.61 9.20 -14.20
CA GLN A 55 -1.13 8.06 -13.41
C GLN A 55 0.24 8.36 -12.79
N ARG A 56 1.17 8.90 -13.60
CA ARG A 56 2.52 9.24 -13.11
C ARG A 56 2.47 10.37 -12.09
N ALA A 57 1.67 11.40 -12.33
CA ALA A 57 1.48 12.51 -11.40
C ALA A 57 0.91 12.03 -10.05
N MET A 58 -0.11 11.17 -10.09
CA MET A 58 -0.69 10.57 -8.88
C MET A 58 0.33 9.75 -8.10
N TRP A 59 1.06 8.85 -8.76
CA TRP A 59 2.10 8.05 -8.12
C TRP A 59 3.23 8.90 -7.54
N SER A 60 3.61 9.99 -8.21
CA SER A 60 4.58 10.95 -7.67
C SER A 60 4.10 11.56 -6.36
N ILE A 61 2.86 12.06 -6.31
CA ILE A 61 2.28 12.64 -5.09
C ILE A 61 2.24 11.62 -3.95
N VAL A 62 1.90 10.37 -4.24
CA VAL A 62 1.89 9.29 -3.25
C VAL A 62 3.30 9.00 -2.75
N ASN A 63 4.26 8.87 -3.66
CA ASN A 63 5.65 8.55 -3.32
C ASN A 63 6.30 9.67 -2.49
N ASP A 64 6.02 10.93 -2.78
CA ASP A 64 6.51 12.08 -2.02
C ASP A 64 6.01 12.10 -0.56
N LYS A 65 4.85 11.48 -0.29
CA LYS A 65 4.27 11.39 1.06
C LYS A 65 4.53 10.06 1.74
N ARG A 66 4.92 9.04 0.97
CA ARG A 66 5.44 7.80 1.50
C ARG A 66 6.80 8.14 2.09
N GLN A 67 6.86 8.34 3.40
CA GLN A 67 8.16 8.29 4.08
C GLN A 67 8.66 6.88 3.87
N ILE A 68 9.49 6.69 2.84
CA ILE A 68 10.19 5.44 2.60
C ILE A 68 11.20 5.36 3.74
N VAL A 69 10.73 4.90 4.90
CA VAL A 69 11.61 4.28 5.87
C VAL A 69 12.08 3.03 5.13
N PRO A 70 13.37 2.92 4.77
CA PRO A 70 13.87 1.67 4.21
C PRO A 70 13.52 0.60 5.23
N ASP A 71 12.67 -0.34 4.83
CA ASP A 71 12.27 -1.43 5.70
C ASP A 71 13.54 -2.25 5.96
N LYS A 72 14.19 -2.01 7.09
CA LYS A 72 15.38 -2.76 7.54
C LYS A 72 15.03 -4.19 7.95
N ARG A 73 13.86 -4.71 7.53
CA ARG A 73 13.50 -6.11 7.66
C ARG A 73 14.20 -6.89 6.55
N SER A 74 15.52 -6.99 6.65
CA SER A 74 16.20 -8.11 5.99
C SER A 74 15.72 -9.36 6.72
N SER A 75 14.91 -10.19 6.08
CA SER A 75 14.71 -11.55 6.56
C SER A 75 16.10 -12.19 6.66
N GLY A 76 16.49 -12.70 7.84
CA GLY A 76 17.76 -13.42 8.02
C GLY A 76 17.88 -14.71 7.20
N ILE A 77 16.85 -15.02 6.41
CA ILE A 77 16.77 -16.15 5.50
C ILE A 77 17.05 -15.63 4.10
N SER A 78 18.10 -16.14 3.47
CA SER A 78 18.37 -15.89 2.05
C SER A 78 17.33 -16.62 1.20
N PRO A 79 17.01 -16.11 -0.01
CA PRO A 79 16.10 -16.78 -0.94
C PRO A 79 16.49 -18.26 -1.20
N ASN A 80 17.79 -18.55 -1.25
CA ASN A 80 18.28 -19.91 -1.41
C ASN A 80 17.90 -20.81 -0.22
N LYS A 81 18.11 -20.34 1.02
CA LYS A 81 17.71 -21.09 2.23
C LYS A 81 16.21 -21.33 2.29
N PHE A 82 15.40 -20.36 1.84
CA PHE A 82 13.96 -20.53 1.73
C PHE A 82 13.61 -21.61 0.70
N ASN A 83 14.19 -21.54 -0.50
CA ASN A 83 13.94 -22.50 -1.56
C ASN A 83 14.37 -23.92 -1.16
N ASP A 84 15.55 -24.07 -0.55
CA ASP A 84 16.07 -25.35 -0.09
C ASP A 84 15.16 -25.98 0.97
N PHE A 85 14.59 -25.18 1.87
CA PHE A 85 13.63 -25.63 2.87
C PHE A 85 12.35 -26.18 2.21
N PHE A 86 11.77 -25.45 1.27
CA PHE A 86 10.55 -25.90 0.58
C PHE A 86 10.79 -27.13 -0.30
N VAL A 87 11.90 -27.18 -1.03
CA VAL A 87 12.29 -28.35 -1.83
C VAL A 87 12.55 -29.56 -0.93
N GLY A 88 13.20 -29.34 0.23
CA GLY A 88 13.45 -30.38 1.22
C GLY A 88 12.15 -30.98 1.78
N ILE A 89 11.16 -30.13 2.10
CA ILE A 89 9.83 -30.59 2.54
C ILE A 89 9.14 -31.38 1.45
N ALA A 90 9.13 -30.89 0.21
CA ALA A 90 8.50 -31.58 -0.91
C ALA A 90 9.11 -32.98 -1.14
N LYS A 91 10.45 -33.08 -1.11
CA LYS A 91 11.16 -34.36 -1.22
C LYS A 91 10.83 -35.30 -0.06
N LYS A 92 10.78 -34.77 1.17
CA LYS A 92 10.41 -35.55 2.36
C LYS A 92 8.99 -36.10 2.24
N LEU A 93 8.03 -35.28 1.83
CA LEU A 93 6.65 -35.71 1.61
C LEU A 93 6.56 -36.79 0.52
N ILE A 94 7.27 -36.63 -0.60
CA ILE A 94 7.30 -37.65 -1.67
C ILE A 94 7.87 -38.98 -1.17
N ASN A 95 8.92 -38.94 -0.35
CA ASN A 95 9.52 -40.14 0.23
C ASN A 95 8.61 -40.79 1.29
N ASP A 96 7.94 -39.99 2.12
CA ASP A 96 7.04 -40.45 3.18
C ASP A 96 5.73 -41.03 2.62
N LEU A 97 5.27 -40.56 1.45
CA LEU A 97 4.06 -41.11 0.79
C LEU A 97 4.27 -42.51 0.20
N GLY A 98 5.51 -42.98 0.04
CA GLY A 98 5.83 -44.25 -0.59
C GLY A 98 5.45 -44.27 -2.08
N SER A 99 6.08 -45.14 -2.87
CA SER A 99 5.93 -45.22 -4.33
C SER A 99 4.54 -45.65 -4.84
N SER A 100 3.48 -45.57 -4.03
CA SER A 100 2.12 -45.80 -4.47
C SER A 100 1.43 -44.45 -4.67
N VAL A 101 1.56 -43.90 -5.87
CA VAL A 101 0.54 -43.13 -6.61
C VAL A 101 1.26 -42.51 -7.81
N PRO A 102 0.77 -42.69 -9.05
CA PRO A 102 1.39 -42.11 -10.23
C PRO A 102 1.45 -40.60 -10.06
N ILE A 103 2.60 -40.05 -10.43
CA ILE A 103 2.98 -38.64 -10.31
C ILE A 103 1.81 -37.78 -10.79
N TYR A 104 1.40 -36.78 -10.00
CA TYR A 104 0.35 -35.80 -10.38
C TYR A 104 0.55 -35.22 -11.80
N ALA A 105 1.78 -35.20 -12.31
CA ALA A 105 2.11 -34.84 -13.68
C ALA A 105 1.45 -35.75 -14.73
N ASP A 106 1.34 -37.07 -14.53
CA ASP A 106 0.68 -38.00 -15.46
C ASP A 106 -0.85 -37.84 -15.42
N VAL A 107 -1.42 -37.62 -14.23
CA VAL A 107 -2.87 -37.37 -14.07
C VAL A 107 -3.26 -36.03 -14.71
N MET A 108 -2.42 -35.00 -14.57
CA MET A 108 -2.67 -33.68 -15.17
C MET A 108 -2.35 -33.65 -16.67
N ALA A 109 -1.40 -34.46 -17.16
CA ALA A 109 -1.12 -34.62 -18.59
C ALA A 109 -2.23 -35.42 -19.30
N GLY A 110 -2.88 -36.37 -18.63
CA GLY A 110 -4.01 -37.12 -19.18
C GLY A 110 -5.33 -36.33 -19.21
N MET A 111 -5.54 -35.40 -18.27
CA MET A 111 -6.77 -34.59 -18.20
C MET A 111 -6.76 -33.34 -19.09
N VAL A 112 -5.59 -32.87 -19.51
CA VAL A 112 -5.49 -31.73 -20.42
C VAL A 112 -4.61 -32.16 -21.58
N GLY A 113 -5.22 -32.42 -22.74
CA GLY A 113 -4.54 -32.70 -24.00
C GLY A 113 -3.75 -31.50 -24.53
N ILE A 114 -2.76 -31.05 -23.76
CA ILE A 114 -1.81 -30.02 -24.15
C ILE A 114 -0.57 -30.75 -24.61
N GLN A 115 -0.43 -30.83 -25.93
CA GLN A 115 0.85 -31.14 -26.56
C GLN A 115 1.89 -30.15 -26.01
N THR A 116 2.87 -30.66 -25.27
CA THR A 116 4.03 -29.90 -24.81
C THR A 116 4.96 -29.60 -25.99
N GLY A 117 4.50 -28.73 -26.88
CA GLY A 117 5.37 -28.00 -27.80
C GLY A 117 6.20 -27.03 -26.99
N GLY A 118 7.51 -27.25 -26.95
CA GLY A 118 8.47 -26.45 -26.18
C GLY A 118 8.42 -24.97 -26.54
N GLN A 119 7.70 -24.18 -25.75
CA GLN A 119 7.92 -22.74 -25.68
C GLN A 119 8.46 -22.40 -24.30
N VAL A 120 9.78 -22.17 -24.26
CA VAL A 120 10.45 -21.52 -23.15
C VAL A 120 10.00 -20.06 -23.16
N PHE A 121 9.19 -19.67 -22.16
CA PHE A 121 8.86 -18.27 -21.92
C PHE A 121 10.16 -17.50 -21.64
N SER A 122 10.48 -16.53 -22.50
CA SER A 122 11.56 -15.57 -22.23
C SER A 122 10.96 -14.18 -22.02
N PHE A 123 11.35 -13.52 -20.93
CA PHE A 123 11.03 -12.13 -20.69
C PHE A 123 12.02 -11.26 -21.46
N ARG A 124 11.51 -10.48 -22.44
CA ARG A 124 12.28 -9.37 -23.01
C ARG A 124 12.52 -8.34 -21.91
N ARG A 125 13.80 -8.06 -21.61
CA ARG A 125 14.19 -6.85 -20.89
C ARG A 125 13.79 -5.63 -21.74
N ILE A 126 13.09 -4.69 -21.11
CA ILE A 126 12.94 -3.31 -21.57
C ILE A 126 14.17 -2.54 -21.09
#